data_AF-D5E0H7-F1
#
_entry.id   AF-D5E0H7-F1
#
_cell.length_a   1.000
_cell.length_b   1.000
_cell.length_c   1.000
_cell.angle_alpha   90.00
_cell.angle_beta   90.00
_cell.angle_gamma   90.00
#
_symmetry.space_group_name_H-M   'P 1'
#
loop_
_entity.id
_entity.type
_entity.pdbx_description
1 polymer ?
#
loop_
_entity_poly.entity_id
_entity_poly.type
_entity_poly.pdbx_seq_one_letter_code
_entity_poly.pdbx_strand_id
1 'polypeptide(L)' 'MYVNELQEAFIAVKQYEPQSSNELLDFAQQQYLKGFLTPMNYKAAVRELEQIGATKPDFSAQDD' A
#
# COMPACT_ATOMS: atom_id res chain seq x y z
N MET A 1 -6.24 -0.82 10.30
CA MET A 1 -5.16 -1.72 9.85
C MET A 1 -3.88 -0.92 9.87
N TYR A 2 -2.88 -1.42 10.58
CA TYR A 2 -1.55 -0.82 10.61
C TYR A 2 -0.69 -1.38 9.47
N VAL A 3 0.30 -0.61 9.01
CA VAL A 3 1.24 -1.04 7.96
C VAL A 3 1.90 -2.39 8.27
N ASN A 4 2.15 -2.68 9.54
CA ASN A 4 2.70 -3.96 9.97
C ASN A 4 1.80 -5.14 9.59
N GLU A 5 0.49 -5.05 9.82
CA GLU A 5 -0.46 -6.10 9.41
C GLU A 5 -0.47 -6.25 7.89
N LEU A 6 -0.29 -5.15 7.16
CA LEU A 6 -0.29 -5.14 5.71
C LEU A 6 0.98 -5.76 5.14
N GLN A 7 2.11 -5.58 5.83
CA GLN A 7 3.38 -6.22 5.56
C GLN A 7 3.33 -7.72 5.83
N GLU A 8 2.75 -8.16 6.96
CA GLU A 8 2.57 -9.58 7.24
C GLU A 8 1.66 -10.23 6.19
N ALA A 9 0.55 -9.58 5.84
CA ALA A 9 -0.34 -10.05 4.77
C ALA A 9 0.36 -10.08 3.40
N PHE A 10 1.22 -9.10 3.11
CA PHE A 10 2.02 -9.06 1.90
C PHE A 10 2.95 -10.28 1.85
N ILE A 11 3.74 -10.51 2.90
CA ILE A 11 4.68 -11.65 2.99
C ILE A 11 3.93 -12.98 2.88
N ALA A 12 2.77 -13.10 3.52
CA ALA A 12 1.95 -14.32 3.44
C ALA A 12 1.49 -14.61 2.00
N VAL A 13 1.10 -13.58 1.24
CA VAL A 13 0.58 -13.75 -0.14
C VAL A 13 1.69 -13.83 -1.18
N LYS A 14 2.72 -12.99 -1.06
CA LYS A 14 3.80 -12.82 -2.02
C LYS A 14 4.99 -13.74 -1.75
N GLN A 15 5.10 -14.26 -0.52
CA GLN A 15 6.19 -15.11 -0.04
C GLN A 15 7.57 -14.44 -0.05
N TYR A 16 7.60 -13.10 -0.01
CA TYR A 16 8.82 -12.31 0.12
C TYR A 16 8.56 -11.03 0.92
N GLU A 17 9.62 -10.47 1.51
CA GLU A 17 9.54 -9.20 2.23
C GLU A 17 9.47 -8.02 1.27
N PRO A 18 8.53 -7.07 1.49
CA PRO A 18 8.42 -5.89 0.65
C PRO A 18 9.76 -5.13 0.67
N GLN A 19 10.35 -4.89 -0.50
CA GLN A 19 11.61 -4.17 -0.59
C GLN A 19 11.43 -2.66 -0.51
N SER A 20 10.19 -2.19 -0.67
CA SER A 20 9.85 -0.77 -0.61
C SER A 20 8.41 -0.57 -0.16
N SER A 21 8.18 0.54 0.52
CA SER A 21 6.85 0.99 0.94
C SER A 21 5.87 1.14 -0.24
N ASN A 22 6.39 1.36 -1.46
CA ASN A 22 5.61 1.36 -2.70
C ASN A 22 4.97 0.01 -3.00
N GLU A 23 5.68 -1.11 -2.79
CA GLU A 23 5.10 -2.44 -3.02
C GLU A 23 3.95 -2.74 -2.06
N LEU A 24 4.08 -2.28 -0.81
CA LEU A 24 3.00 -2.36 0.17
C LEU A 24 1.81 -1.49 -0.23
N LEU A 25 2.06 -0.33 -0.83
CA LEU A 25 1.02 0.57 -1.30
C LEU A 25 0.24 -0.03 -2.47
N ASP A 26 0.94 -0.63 -3.44
CA ASP A 26 0.34 -1.38 -4.55
C ASP A 26 -0.50 -2.54 -4.02
N PHE A 27 0.01 -3.29 -3.06
CA PHE A 27 -0.72 -4.39 -2.45
C PHE A 27 -1.97 -3.93 -1.68
N ALA A 28 -1.85 -2.86 -0.89
CA ALA A 28 -3.00 -2.25 -0.21
C ALA A 28 -4.08 -1.84 -1.22
N GLN A 29 -3.68 -1.27 -2.35
CA GLN A 29 -4.60 -0.88 -3.40
C GLN A 29 -5.27 -2.10 -4.05
N GLN A 30 -4.53 -3.18 -4.31
CA GLN A 30 -5.09 -4.43 -4.82
C GLN A 30 -6.10 -5.06 -3.85
N GLN A 31 -5.79 -5.07 -2.55
CA GLN A 31 -6.69 -5.61 -1.53
C GLN A 31 -7.96 -4.77 -1.39
N TYR A 32 -7.85 -3.44 -1.51
CA TYR A 32 -9.00 -2.53 -1.57
C TYR A 32 -9.88 -2.79 -2.80
N LEU A 33 -9.29 -2.89 -3.99
CA LEU A 33 -10.01 -3.17 -5.24
C LEU A 33 -10.71 -4.53 -5.23
N LYS A 34 -10.11 -5.52 -4.57
CA LYS A 34 -10.69 -6.86 -4.39
C LYS A 34 -11.77 -6.90 -3.30
N GLY A 35 -11.98 -5.82 -2.54
CA GLY A 35 -12.95 -5.76 -1.45
C GLY A 35 -12.49 -6.38 -0.13
N PHE A 36 -11.21 -6.74 -0.01
CA PHE A 36 -10.62 -7.25 1.24
C PHE A 36 -10.29 -6.13 2.22
N LEU A 37 -10.03 -4.91 1.74
CA LEU A 37 -9.85 -3.73 2.58
C LEU A 37 -11.05 -2.80 2.52
N THR A 38 -11.45 -2.32 3.68
CA THR A 38 -12.41 -1.23 3.80
C THR A 38 -11.75 0.11 3.41
N PRO A 39 -12.53 1.10 2.95
CA PRO A 39 -11.99 2.42 2.61
C PRO A 39 -11.25 3.09 3.77
N MET A 40 -11.70 2.87 5.00
CA MET A 40 -11.03 3.39 6.21
C MET A 40 -9.67 2.73 6.42
N ASN A 41 -9.58 1.40 6.30
CA ASN A 41 -8.31 0.68 6.44
C ASN A 41 -7.33 1.04 5.32
N TYR A 42 -7.82 1.18 4.09
CA TYR A 42 -7.00 1.61 2.96
C TYR A 42 -6.41 3.01 3.19
N LYS A 43 -7.22 3.99 3.61
CA LYS A 43 -6.72 5.35 3.90
C LYS A 43 -5.71 5.37 5.04
N ALA A 44 -5.94 4.60 6.10
CA ALA A 44 -4.99 4.49 7.21
C ALA A 44 -3.64 3.90 6.75
N ALA A 45 -3.69 2.79 6.00
CA ALA A 45 -2.50 2.16 5.45
C ALA A 45 -1.75 3.09 4.50
N VAL A 46 -2.44 3.75 3.56
CA VAL A 46 -1.81 4.69 2.62
C VAL A 46 -1.10 5.82 3.38
N ARG A 47 -1.74 6.41 4.39
CA ARG A 47 -1.14 7.50 5.16
C ARG A 47 0.13 7.07 5.89
N GLU A 48 0.13 5.90 6.52
CA GLU A 48 1.33 5.37 7.17
C GLU A 48 2.42 5.03 6.14
N LEU A 49 2.04 4.45 5.01
CA LEU A 49 2.96 4.15 3.91
C LEU A 49 3.62 5.43 3.39
N GLU A 50 2.86 6.51 3.20
CA GLU A 50 3.39 7.83 2.82
C GLU A 50 4.35 8.38 3.88
N GLN A 51 4.07 8.17 5.17
CA GLN A 51 4.97 8.61 6.26
C GLN A 51 6.30 7.85 6.30
N ILE A 52 6.34 6.59 5.86
CA ILE A 52 7.58 5.80 5.74
C ILE A 52 8.24 5.94 4.36
N GLY A 53 7.81 6.90 3.55
CA GLY A 53 8.42 7.23 2.25
C GLY A 53 7.85 6.47 1.06
N ALA A 54 6.66 5.86 1.16
CA ALA A 54 5.93 5.44 -0.02
C ALA A 54 5.49 6.68 -0.80
N THR A 55 5.78 6.70 -2.09
CA THR A 55 5.33 7.74 -2.98
C THR A 55 4.47 7.06 -4.01
N LYS A 56 3.19 7.44 -4.10
CA LYS A 56 2.42 7.09 -5.30
C LYS A 56 3.18 7.62 -6.50
N PRO A 57 3.34 6.85 -7.59
CA PRO A 57 3.75 7.46 -8.84
C PRO A 57 2.75 8.57 -9.11
N ASP A 58 3.25 9.79 -8.99
CA ASP A 58 2.48 10.98 -9.24
C ASP A 58 2.20 10.95 -10.75
N PHE A 59 1.04 10.41 -11.13
CA PHE A 59 0.51 10.51 -12.48
C PHE A 59 0.05 11.96 -12.79
N SER A 60 0.60 12.96 -12.09
CA SER A 60 0.43 14.39 -12.30
C SER A 60 1.77 15.03 -12.67
N ALA A 61 2.55 14.35 -13.51
CA ALA A 61 3.67 14.95 -14.26
C ALA A 61 3.58 14.60 -15.75
N GLN A 62 2.43 14.87 -16.37
CA GLN A 62 2.35 15.14 -17.80
C GLN A 62 1.15 16.05 -18.08
N ASP A 63 1.35 17.36 -17.96
CA ASP A 63 1.18 18.32 -19.07
C ASP A 63 1.59 19.74 -18.61
N ASP A 64 2.42 20.36 -19.45
CA ASP A 64 2.95 21.74 -19.51
C ASP A 64 4.10 22.19 -18.57
#